data_AF-A0A2H5VFT6-F1
#
_entry.id   AF-A0A2H5VFT6-F1
#
_cell.length_a   1.000
_cell.length_b   1.000
_cell.length_c   1.000
_cell.angle_alpha   90.00
_cell.angle_beta   90.00
_cell.angle_gamma   90.00
#
_symmetry.space_group_name_H-M   'P 1'
#
loop_
_entity.id
_entity.type
_entity.pdbx_description
1 polymer ?
#
loop_
_entity_poly.entity_id
_entity_poly.type
_entity_poly.pdbx_seq_one_letter_code
_entity_poly.pdbx_strand_id
1 'polypeptide(L)'
;MVSENIYSWFLKESIDKNKFKATIKGRKEETVFNKQKRELLENLIRKVNDNAKERINFVQSLIDKARDALNKNGSFVIDFEAKTTSRLMINTANGLGFEVFEIGIAFHPIFNLPYIPSSAIKGSLRSYIHFYNEKEEKYIFGDDEIGKLIVLDAFPKDYNKTLLDADVITSIYGEDIEEHKAKPNPVIYPCIAKGVTFRFVIGISNRIKGDERKDLQSKIFDYFFEMANYGIGAKTLVGYGILEKVSKNG
;
A
#
# COMPACT_ATOMS: atom_id res chain seq x y z
N MET A 1 -26.68 -6.01 -13.09
CA MET A 1 -25.53 -6.94 -13.17
C MET A 1 -24.60 -6.60 -12.02
N VAL A 2 -24.35 -7.53 -11.10
CA VAL A 2 -23.34 -7.35 -10.05
C VAL A 2 -21.98 -7.34 -10.74
N SER A 3 -21.21 -6.27 -10.61
CA SER A 3 -19.86 -6.22 -11.16
C SER A 3 -19.01 -7.35 -10.55
N GLU A 4 -18.29 -8.09 -11.38
CA GLU A 4 -17.40 -9.16 -10.94
C GLU A 4 -16.38 -8.64 -9.89
N ASN A 5 -16.21 -9.38 -8.79
CA ASN A 5 -15.21 -9.05 -7.77
C ASN A 5 -13.80 -9.33 -8.31
N ILE A 6 -12.98 -8.28 -8.40
CA ILE A 6 -11.64 -8.32 -9.01
C ILE A 6 -10.70 -9.26 -8.25
N TYR A 7 -10.73 -9.23 -6.92
CA TYR A 7 -9.90 -10.10 -6.10
C TYR A 7 -10.20 -11.58 -6.35
N SER A 8 -11.47 -11.97 -6.28
CA SER A 8 -11.93 -13.34 -6.52
C SER A 8 -11.66 -13.79 -7.96
N TRP A 9 -11.87 -12.91 -8.95
CA TRP A 9 -11.50 -13.18 -10.34
C TRP A 9 -10.01 -13.47 -10.47
N PHE A 10 -9.15 -12.61 -9.91
CA PHE A 10 -7.70 -12.77 -10.00
C PHE A 10 -7.23 -14.08 -9.36
N LEU A 11 -7.78 -14.45 -8.19
CA LEU A 11 -7.44 -15.72 -7.55
C LEU A 11 -7.80 -16.93 -8.40
N LYS A 12 -8.97 -16.92 -9.06
CA LYS A 12 -9.38 -18.00 -9.96
C LYS A 12 -8.42 -18.14 -11.14
N GLU A 13 -8.10 -17.03 -11.81
CA GLU A 13 -7.13 -17.04 -12.92
C GLU A 13 -5.75 -17.51 -12.46
N SER A 14 -5.33 -17.12 -11.25
CA SER A 14 -4.03 -17.50 -10.67
C SER A 14 -3.91 -19.00 -10.44
N ILE A 15 -4.99 -19.69 -10.05
CA ILE A 15 -4.98 -21.14 -9.85
C ILE A 15 -4.61 -21.87 -11.14
N ASP A 16 -5.20 -21.48 -12.27
CA ASP A 16 -4.93 -22.11 -13.56
C ASP A 16 -3.50 -21.84 -14.03
N LYS A 17 -2.96 -20.65 -13.76
CA LYS A 17 -1.55 -20.32 -14.04
C LYS A 17 -0.59 -21.14 -13.18
N ASN A 18 -0.91 -21.35 -11.91
CA ASN A 18 -0.07 -22.15 -11.01
C ASN A 18 -0.09 -23.63 -11.37
N LYS A 19 -1.23 -24.17 -11.82
CA LYS A 19 -1.29 -25.52 -12.39
C LYS A 19 -0.40 -25.64 -13.63
N PHE A 20 -0.46 -24.65 -14.53
CA PHE A 20 0.41 -24.64 -15.70
C PHE A 20 1.90 -24.56 -15.33
N LYS A 21 2.26 -23.73 -14.33
CA LYS A 21 3.63 -23.61 -13.79
C LYS A 21 4.21 -24.97 -13.39
N ALA A 22 3.42 -25.84 -12.75
CA ALA A 22 3.85 -27.19 -12.35
C ALA A 22 4.11 -28.14 -13.53
N THR A 23 3.64 -27.82 -14.73
CA THR A 23 3.83 -28.64 -15.95
C THR A 23 5.02 -28.20 -16.81
N ILE A 24 5.70 -27.09 -16.46
CA ILE A 24 6.82 -26.55 -17.22
C ILE A 24 8.00 -27.52 -17.19
N LYS A 25 8.43 -28.00 -18.36
CA LYS A 25 9.57 -28.92 -18.53
C LYS A 25 10.69 -28.35 -19.40
N GLY A 26 10.49 -27.19 -20.03
CA GLY A 26 11.45 -26.60 -20.95
C GLY A 26 11.18 -25.13 -21.28
N ARG A 27 12.06 -24.57 -22.13
CA ARG A 27 12.06 -23.14 -22.49
C ARG A 27 10.80 -22.70 -23.25
N LYS A 28 10.16 -23.60 -24.01
CA LYS A 28 8.94 -23.28 -24.77
C LYS A 28 7.79 -23.01 -23.81
N GLU A 29 7.59 -23.88 -22.83
CA GLU A 29 6.56 -23.76 -21.79
C GLU A 29 6.80 -22.54 -20.90
N GLU A 30 8.06 -22.27 -20.55
CA GLU A 30 8.46 -21.07 -19.80
C GLU A 30 8.11 -19.76 -20.54
N THR A 31 8.33 -19.72 -21.85
CA THR A 31 7.96 -18.57 -22.70
C THR A 31 6.44 -18.35 -22.70
N VAL A 32 5.65 -19.43 -22.82
CA VAL A 32 4.19 -19.37 -22.76
C VAL A 32 3.71 -18.89 -21.39
N PHE A 33 4.29 -19.40 -20.32
CA PHE A 33 3.96 -18.98 -18.95
C PHE A 33 4.22 -17.49 -18.72
N ASN A 34 5.38 -16.99 -19.18
CA ASN A 34 5.72 -15.57 -19.06
C ASN A 34 4.76 -14.66 -19.84
N LYS A 35 4.29 -15.11 -21.02
CA LYS A 35 3.25 -14.40 -21.77
C LYS A 35 1.93 -14.37 -20.99
N GLN A 36 1.51 -15.50 -20.43
CA GLN A 36 0.31 -15.58 -19.60
C GLN A 36 0.38 -14.71 -18.33
N LYS A 37 1.55 -14.62 -17.68
CA LYS A 37 1.76 -13.71 -16.55
C LYS A 37 1.53 -12.25 -16.96
N ARG A 38 2.07 -11.83 -18.11
CA ARG A 38 1.90 -10.46 -18.63
C ARG A 38 0.43 -10.17 -18.93
N GLU A 39 -0.26 -11.05 -19.64
CA GLU A 39 -1.68 -10.92 -19.95
C GLU A 39 -2.54 -10.82 -18.68
N LEU A 40 -2.24 -11.64 -17.66
CA LEU A 40 -2.96 -11.59 -16.38
C LEU A 40 -2.73 -10.27 -15.65
N LEU A 41 -1.49 -9.76 -15.62
CA LEU A 41 -1.15 -8.48 -15.01
C LEU A 41 -1.84 -7.30 -15.73
N GLU A 42 -1.82 -7.29 -17.06
CA GLU A 42 -2.51 -6.29 -17.89
C GLU A 42 -4.02 -6.30 -17.63
N ASN A 43 -4.62 -7.49 -17.57
CA ASN A 43 -6.04 -7.64 -17.26
C ASN A 43 -6.38 -7.15 -15.84
N LEU A 44 -5.52 -7.43 -14.85
CA LEU A 44 -5.68 -6.92 -13.47
C LEU A 44 -5.63 -5.39 -13.47
N ILE A 45 -4.60 -4.80 -14.08
CA ILE A 45 -4.42 -3.34 -14.15
C ILE A 45 -5.63 -2.68 -14.83
N ARG A 46 -6.09 -3.23 -15.96
CA ARG A 46 -7.29 -2.73 -16.64
C ARG A 46 -8.51 -2.78 -15.73
N LYS A 47 -8.83 -3.94 -15.15
CA LYS A 47 -9.99 -4.09 -14.25
C LYS A 47 -9.93 -3.17 -13.03
N VAL A 48 -8.75 -2.98 -12.44
CA VAL A 48 -8.58 -2.12 -11.25
C VAL A 48 -8.72 -0.65 -11.59
N ASN A 49 -8.28 -0.22 -12.78
CA ASN A 49 -8.44 1.16 -13.22
C ASN A 49 -9.88 1.43 -13.74
N ASP A 50 -10.51 0.44 -14.37
CA ASP A 50 -11.90 0.52 -14.83
C ASP A 50 -12.85 0.72 -13.64
N ASN A 51 -13.70 1.75 -13.74
CA ASN A 51 -14.66 2.15 -12.69
C ASN A 51 -14.02 2.37 -11.30
N ALA A 52 -12.71 2.66 -11.24
CA ALA A 52 -12.02 2.90 -9.96
C ALA A 52 -12.65 4.06 -9.19
N LYS A 53 -13.09 5.11 -9.88
CA LYS A 53 -13.71 6.31 -9.26
C LYS A 53 -14.98 5.97 -8.47
N GLU A 54 -15.83 5.09 -8.99
CA GLU A 54 -17.05 4.66 -8.30
C GLU A 54 -16.71 3.92 -7.00
N ARG A 55 -15.77 2.97 -7.06
CA ARG A 55 -15.29 2.23 -5.88
C ARG A 55 -14.65 3.16 -4.86
N ILE A 56 -13.83 4.11 -5.32
CA ILE A 56 -13.20 5.12 -4.48
C ILE A 56 -14.27 5.94 -3.77
N ASN A 57 -15.24 6.50 -4.50
CA ASN A 57 -16.32 7.31 -3.92
C ASN A 57 -17.10 6.54 -2.85
N PHE A 58 -17.43 5.27 -3.11
CA PHE A 58 -18.07 4.41 -2.13
C PHE A 58 -17.22 4.24 -0.87
N VAL A 59 -15.93 3.90 -1.00
CA VAL A 59 -15.02 3.72 0.14
C VAL A 59 -14.81 5.03 0.90
N GLN A 60 -14.68 6.16 0.21
CA GLN A 60 -14.57 7.47 0.87
C GLN A 60 -15.78 7.78 1.74
N SER A 61 -17.00 7.40 1.31
CA SER A 61 -18.20 7.53 2.13
C SER A 61 -18.18 6.65 3.40
N LEU A 62 -17.52 5.49 3.36
CA LEU A 62 -17.32 4.64 4.53
C LEU A 62 -16.28 5.23 5.48
N ILE A 63 -15.20 5.78 4.93
CA ILE A 63 -14.16 6.48 5.71
C ILE A 63 -14.75 7.69 6.43
N ASP A 64 -15.63 8.45 5.78
CA ASP A 64 -16.33 9.58 6.43
C ASP A 64 -17.15 9.11 7.63
N LYS A 65 -17.90 8.00 7.50
CA LYS A 65 -18.65 7.42 8.62
C LYS A 65 -17.72 6.97 9.75
N ALA A 66 -16.58 6.35 9.42
CA ALA A 66 -15.60 5.92 10.42
C ALA A 66 -14.96 7.11 11.13
N ARG A 67 -14.56 8.15 10.39
CA ARG A 67 -14.05 9.42 10.93
C ARG A 67 -15.06 10.07 11.87
N ASP A 68 -16.32 10.14 11.47
CA ASP A 68 -17.38 10.74 12.28
C ASP A 68 -17.65 9.94 13.55
N ALA A 69 -17.57 8.61 13.49
CA ALA A 69 -17.66 7.76 14.66
C ALA A 69 -16.49 8.00 15.65
N LEU A 70 -15.27 8.16 15.15
CA LEU A 70 -14.11 8.52 16.00
C LEU A 70 -14.34 9.85 16.73
N ASN A 71 -14.79 10.87 15.99
CA ASN A 71 -15.12 12.18 16.57
C ASN A 71 -16.23 12.07 17.63
N LYS A 72 -17.31 11.34 17.35
CA LYS A 72 -18.42 11.13 18.30
C LYS A 72 -18.01 10.38 19.57
N ASN A 73 -17.02 9.50 19.48
CA ASN A 73 -16.42 8.81 20.62
C ASN A 73 -15.41 9.69 21.39
N GLY A 74 -15.30 10.98 21.04
CA GLY A 74 -14.45 11.97 21.70
C GLY A 74 -12.97 11.90 21.28
N SER A 75 -12.63 11.06 20.30
CA SER A 75 -11.28 11.06 19.73
C SER A 75 -11.09 12.34 18.92
N PHE A 76 -9.88 12.87 18.96
CA PHE A 76 -9.52 14.00 18.11
C PHE A 76 -8.94 13.49 16.81
N VAL A 77 -9.55 13.83 15.68
CA VAL A 77 -9.21 13.21 14.39
C VAL A 77 -8.33 14.11 13.54
N ILE A 78 -7.20 13.57 13.11
CA ILE A 78 -6.32 14.11 12.08
C ILE A 78 -6.74 13.45 10.75
N ASP A 79 -7.27 14.24 9.83
CA ASP A 79 -7.77 13.79 8.52
C ASP A 79 -7.05 14.61 7.44
N PHE A 80 -6.22 13.93 6.65
CA PHE A 80 -5.35 14.59 5.67
C PHE A 80 -5.08 13.69 4.47
N GLU A 81 -4.46 14.27 3.45
CA GLU A 81 -4.15 13.59 2.19
C GLU A 81 -2.67 13.66 1.88
N ALA A 82 -2.14 12.58 1.31
CA ALA A 82 -0.79 12.54 0.78
C ALA A 82 -0.76 11.86 -0.58
N LYS A 83 0.07 12.36 -1.49
CA LYS A 83 0.17 11.92 -2.88
C LYS A 83 1.46 11.16 -3.12
N THR A 84 1.40 10.04 -3.82
CA THR A 84 2.59 9.27 -4.20
C THR A 84 3.42 10.04 -5.23
N THR A 85 4.69 10.30 -4.93
CA THR A 85 5.65 10.92 -5.86
C THR A 85 6.52 9.89 -6.57
N SER A 86 6.55 8.67 -6.04
CA SER A 86 7.12 7.46 -6.64
C SER A 86 6.05 6.36 -6.75
N ARG A 87 6.37 5.23 -7.37
CA ARG A 87 5.54 4.02 -7.25
C ARG A 87 5.55 3.54 -5.80
N LEU A 88 4.45 2.92 -5.37
CA LEU A 88 4.27 2.43 -4.00
C LEU A 88 3.98 0.92 -4.02
N MET A 89 4.70 0.18 -3.19
CA MET A 89 4.51 -1.25 -2.97
C MET A 89 4.33 -1.52 -1.48
N ILE A 90 3.27 -2.22 -1.13
CA ILE A 90 2.97 -2.60 0.25
C ILE A 90 2.51 -4.04 0.26
N ASN A 91 2.88 -4.79 1.31
CA ASN A 91 2.55 -6.20 1.48
C ASN A 91 3.04 -7.08 0.31
N THR A 92 4.31 -6.96 -0.07
CA THR A 92 4.87 -7.66 -1.23
C THR A 92 4.96 -9.18 -1.06
N ALA A 93 5.11 -9.67 0.18
CA ALA A 93 5.28 -11.10 0.46
C ALA A 93 3.95 -11.87 0.59
N ASN A 94 2.85 -11.19 0.93
CA ASN A 94 1.54 -11.83 1.18
C ASN A 94 0.39 -11.08 0.48
N GLY A 95 0.70 -10.26 -0.52
CA GLY A 95 -0.27 -9.45 -1.24
C GLY A 95 -0.90 -10.18 -2.42
N LEU A 96 -1.94 -9.57 -2.99
CA LEU A 96 -2.55 -10.07 -4.23
C LEU A 96 -1.48 -10.14 -5.33
N GLY A 97 -1.36 -11.29 -5.97
CA GLY A 97 -0.39 -11.53 -7.04
C GLY A 97 0.90 -12.20 -6.62
N PHE A 98 1.21 -12.32 -5.32
CA PHE A 98 2.45 -12.96 -4.84
C PHE A 98 2.66 -14.37 -5.44
N GLU A 99 1.63 -15.22 -5.39
CA GLU A 99 1.72 -16.61 -5.89
C GLU A 99 2.11 -16.72 -7.38
N VAL A 100 1.78 -15.71 -8.18
CA VAL A 100 2.00 -15.71 -9.64
C VAL A 100 3.25 -14.89 -10.01
N PHE A 101 3.40 -13.74 -9.38
CA PHE A 101 4.38 -12.70 -9.73
C PHE A 101 5.58 -12.67 -8.79
N GLU A 102 5.60 -13.44 -7.71
CA GLU A 102 6.60 -13.41 -6.61
C GLU A 102 6.59 -12.10 -5.80
N ILE A 103 5.90 -11.07 -6.29
CA ILE A 103 5.70 -9.79 -5.62
C ILE A 103 4.21 -9.47 -5.69
N GLY A 104 3.59 -9.38 -4.52
CA GLY A 104 2.19 -9.00 -4.35
C GLY A 104 1.99 -7.51 -4.03
N ILE A 105 0.73 -7.14 -3.88
CA ILE A 105 0.30 -5.81 -3.44
C ILE A 105 -0.82 -5.92 -2.39
N ALA A 106 -0.83 -5.01 -1.42
CA ALA A 106 -1.94 -4.82 -0.50
C ALA A 106 -3.20 -4.41 -1.27
N PHE A 107 -4.16 -5.32 -1.35
CA PHE A 107 -5.40 -5.15 -2.10
C PHE A 107 -6.58 -5.60 -1.26
N HIS A 108 -7.57 -4.73 -1.09
CA HIS A 108 -8.70 -5.00 -0.22
C HIS A 108 -9.73 -5.88 -0.94
N PRO A 109 -10.04 -7.10 -0.45
CA PRO A 109 -10.79 -8.11 -1.19
C PRO A 109 -12.26 -7.72 -1.42
N ILE A 110 -12.83 -6.90 -0.54
CA ILE A 110 -14.21 -6.45 -0.63
C ILE A 110 -14.32 -5.18 -1.48
N PHE A 111 -13.38 -4.25 -1.32
CA PHE A 111 -13.47 -2.92 -1.94
C PHE A 111 -12.87 -2.89 -3.33
N ASN A 112 -12.14 -3.94 -3.74
CA ASN A 112 -11.50 -4.04 -5.04
C ASN A 112 -10.61 -2.83 -5.36
N LEU A 113 -9.84 -2.40 -4.34
CA LEU A 113 -8.90 -1.29 -4.41
C LEU A 113 -7.59 -1.66 -3.70
N PRO A 114 -6.44 -1.19 -4.21
CA PRO A 114 -5.22 -1.18 -3.42
C PRO A 114 -5.37 -0.24 -2.23
N TYR A 115 -4.68 -0.54 -1.13
CA TYR A 115 -4.75 0.25 0.09
C TYR A 115 -3.44 0.17 0.88
N ILE A 116 -3.29 1.09 1.84
CA ILE A 116 -2.20 1.04 2.81
C ILE A 116 -2.79 0.57 4.13
N PRO A 117 -2.44 -0.64 4.61
CA PRO A 117 -2.92 -1.13 5.89
C PRO A 117 -2.51 -0.21 7.04
N SER A 118 -3.41 -0.01 7.99
CA SER A 118 -3.22 0.71 9.25
C SER A 118 -2.00 0.21 10.02
N SER A 119 -1.74 -1.10 10.01
CA SER A 119 -0.56 -1.71 10.62
C SER A 119 0.75 -1.27 9.95
N ALA A 120 0.77 -1.10 8.62
CA ALA A 120 1.94 -0.60 7.89
C ALA A 120 2.18 0.88 8.20
N ILE A 121 1.12 1.69 8.26
CA ILE A 121 1.20 3.11 8.63
C ILE A 121 1.71 3.24 10.08
N LYS A 122 1.07 2.53 11.01
CA LYS A 122 1.42 2.55 12.44
C LYS A 122 2.84 2.05 12.67
N GLY A 123 3.24 0.96 12.02
CA GLY A 123 4.58 0.38 12.14
C GLY A 123 5.68 1.30 11.60
N SER A 124 5.45 1.93 10.44
CA SER A 124 6.40 2.89 9.86
C SER A 124 6.56 4.11 10.77
N LEU A 125 5.46 4.67 11.26
CA LEU A 125 5.46 5.83 12.15
C LEU A 125 6.12 5.49 13.49
N ARG A 126 5.83 4.32 14.05
CA ARG A 126 6.44 3.80 15.28
C ARG A 126 7.96 3.67 15.11
N SER A 127 8.41 3.04 14.03
CA SER A 127 9.84 2.88 13.75
C SER A 127 10.55 4.22 13.56
N TYR A 128 9.93 5.17 12.87
CA TYR A 128 10.48 6.51 12.68
C TYR A 128 10.65 7.23 14.02
N ILE A 129 9.60 7.27 14.83
CA ILE A 129 9.65 7.97 16.13
C ILE A 129 10.61 7.24 17.08
N HIS A 130 10.68 5.91 17.06
CA HIS A 130 11.63 5.14 17.87
C HIS A 130 13.08 5.55 17.61
N PHE A 131 13.44 5.73 16.34
CA PHE A 131 14.80 6.11 15.93
C PHE A 131 15.25 7.45 16.53
N TYR A 132 14.34 8.41 16.68
CA TYR A 132 14.65 9.74 17.23
C TYR A 132 14.36 9.87 18.73
N ASN A 133 13.31 9.21 19.23
CA ASN A 133 12.82 9.35 20.60
C ASN A 133 12.03 8.12 21.07
N GLU A 134 12.74 7.11 21.60
CA GLU A 134 12.14 5.88 22.13
C GLU A 134 11.06 6.14 23.21
N LYS A 135 11.28 7.12 24.11
CA LYS A 135 10.33 7.42 25.19
C LYS A 135 9.00 7.93 24.63
N GLU A 136 9.07 8.80 23.62
CA GLU A 136 7.89 9.34 22.96
C GLU A 136 7.16 8.28 22.13
N GLU A 137 7.90 7.39 21.46
CA GLU A 137 7.32 6.23 20.78
C GLU A 137 6.49 5.37 21.75
N LYS A 138 7.08 4.91 22.86
CA LYS A 138 6.37 4.09 23.86
C LYS A 138 5.16 4.80 24.43
N TYR A 139 5.28 6.12 24.68
CA TYR A 139 4.15 6.93 25.11
C TYR A 139 3.01 6.94 24.07
N ILE A 140 3.31 7.12 22.79
CA ILE A 140 2.30 7.25 21.71
C ILE A 140 1.67 5.90 21.36
N PHE A 141 2.48 4.86 21.14
CA PHE A 141 2.02 3.58 20.62
C PHE A 141 1.68 2.56 21.71
N GLY A 142 2.11 2.83 22.94
CA GLY A 142 2.04 1.88 24.05
C GLY A 142 3.15 0.84 23.97
N ASP A 143 3.56 0.36 25.13
CA ASP A 143 4.42 -0.83 25.26
C ASP A 143 3.54 -1.98 25.77
N ASP A 144 3.41 -2.10 27.10
CA ASP A 144 2.43 -3.00 27.76
C ASP A 144 1.03 -2.38 27.88
N GLU A 145 0.90 -1.08 27.62
CA GLU A 145 -0.36 -0.34 27.69
C GLU A 145 -1.00 -0.12 26.31
N ILE A 146 -2.31 0.14 26.29
CA ILE A 146 -3.02 0.49 25.06
C ILE A 146 -2.52 1.85 24.54
N GLY A 147 -1.98 1.85 23.31
CA GLY A 147 -1.55 3.04 22.60
C GLY A 147 -2.61 4.15 22.48
N LYS A 148 -2.13 5.36 22.26
CA LYS A 148 -2.94 6.60 22.21
C LYS A 148 -3.46 6.92 20.81
N LEU A 149 -3.01 6.20 19.78
CA LEU A 149 -3.43 6.40 18.39
C LEU A 149 -4.32 5.27 17.87
N ILE A 150 -5.38 5.67 17.19
CA ILE A 150 -6.25 4.82 16.38
C ILE A 150 -5.99 5.18 14.91
N VAL A 151 -5.27 4.33 14.19
CA VAL A 151 -4.93 4.54 12.78
C VAL A 151 -5.88 3.73 11.92
N LEU A 152 -6.56 4.37 10.96
CA LEU A 152 -7.38 3.66 9.97
C LEU A 152 -6.54 3.26 8.76
N ASP A 153 -7.03 2.26 8.03
CA ASP A 153 -6.50 1.90 6.72
C ASP A 153 -6.63 3.10 5.77
N ALA A 154 -5.58 3.41 5.00
CA ALA A 154 -5.61 4.49 4.03
C ALA A 154 -5.99 3.97 2.65
N PHE A 155 -6.99 4.59 2.04
CA PHE A 155 -7.48 4.26 0.72
C PHE A 155 -7.26 5.39 -0.28
N PRO A 156 -7.17 5.07 -1.59
CA PRO A 156 -7.10 6.08 -2.63
C PRO A 156 -8.32 6.99 -2.57
N LYS A 157 -8.09 8.29 -2.72
CA LYS A 157 -9.11 9.34 -2.84
C LYS A 157 -9.17 9.90 -4.25
N ASP A 158 -8.03 10.03 -4.90
CA ASP A 158 -7.93 10.46 -6.29
C ASP A 158 -6.67 9.91 -6.94
N TYR A 159 -6.57 9.97 -8.26
CA TYR A 159 -5.38 9.57 -9.01
C TYR A 159 -5.28 10.32 -10.34
N ASN A 160 -4.05 10.55 -10.81
CA ASN A 160 -3.82 11.27 -12.06
C ASN A 160 -4.24 10.47 -13.31
N LYS A 161 -3.47 9.43 -13.68
CA LYS A 161 -3.64 8.68 -14.93
C LYS A 161 -4.17 7.27 -14.66
N THR A 162 -3.49 6.55 -13.78
CA THR A 162 -3.84 5.19 -13.37
C THR A 162 -3.72 5.08 -11.86
N LEU A 163 -4.49 4.16 -11.28
CA LEU A 163 -4.42 3.80 -9.87
C LEU A 163 -3.38 2.69 -9.65
N LEU A 164 -3.45 1.65 -10.48
CA LEU A 164 -2.51 0.52 -10.50
C LEU A 164 -1.69 0.54 -11.80
N ASP A 165 -0.41 0.21 -11.70
CA ASP A 165 0.55 0.13 -12.80
C ASP A 165 1.39 -1.16 -12.71
N ALA A 166 2.09 -1.52 -13.79
CA ALA A 166 3.05 -2.60 -13.81
C ALA A 166 4.48 -2.08 -13.58
N ASP A 167 5.31 -2.86 -12.92
CA ASP A 167 6.76 -2.64 -12.91
C ASP A 167 7.51 -3.97 -13.08
N VAL A 168 8.82 -3.88 -13.33
CA VAL A 168 9.70 -5.03 -13.55
C VAL A 168 10.99 -4.87 -12.76
N ILE A 169 11.40 -5.94 -12.07
CA ILE A 169 12.72 -6.05 -11.46
C ILE A 169 13.47 -7.14 -12.20
N THR A 170 14.69 -6.84 -12.64
CA THR A 170 15.54 -7.83 -13.27
C THR A 170 16.71 -8.16 -12.34
N SER A 171 16.64 -9.32 -11.69
CA SER A 171 17.79 -9.84 -10.94
C SER A 171 18.80 -10.39 -11.94
N ILE A 172 20.01 -9.84 -11.95
CA ILE A 172 21.08 -10.23 -12.87
C ILE A 172 21.97 -11.32 -12.25
N TYR A 173 22.24 -11.21 -10.94
CA TYR A 173 23.07 -12.12 -10.17
C TYR A 173 22.22 -12.91 -9.17
N GLY A 174 22.61 -14.17 -8.92
CA GLY A 174 22.07 -15.00 -7.85
C GLY A 174 22.83 -14.74 -6.53
N GLU A 175 23.09 -15.80 -5.76
CA GLU A 175 23.87 -15.70 -4.52
C GLU A 175 25.35 -15.40 -4.79
N ASP A 176 25.90 -15.91 -5.90
CA ASP A 176 27.28 -15.64 -6.33
C ASP A 176 27.33 -14.48 -7.34
N ILE A 177 28.13 -13.44 -7.04
CA ILE A 177 28.39 -12.32 -7.96
C ILE A 177 29.54 -12.69 -8.90
N GLU A 178 29.22 -13.51 -9.91
CA GLU A 178 30.17 -13.91 -10.95
C GLU A 178 29.58 -13.62 -12.33
N GLU A 179 30.33 -12.90 -13.17
CA GLU A 179 29.84 -12.39 -14.46
C GLU A 179 29.44 -13.51 -15.44
N HIS A 180 30.15 -14.64 -15.42
CA HIS A 180 29.82 -15.80 -16.26
C HIS A 180 28.59 -16.59 -15.77
N LYS A 181 28.12 -16.35 -14.53
CA LYS A 181 26.89 -16.92 -13.97
C LYS A 181 25.69 -15.95 -14.07
N ALA A 182 25.89 -14.74 -14.61
CA ALA A 182 24.84 -13.75 -14.74
C ALA A 182 23.70 -14.27 -15.63
N LYS A 183 22.49 -14.31 -15.08
CA LYS A 183 21.28 -14.75 -15.79
C LYS A 183 20.13 -13.81 -15.46
N PRO A 184 19.91 -12.76 -16.29
CA PRO A 184 18.82 -11.82 -16.10
C PRO A 184 17.46 -12.53 -16.01
N ASN A 185 16.79 -12.38 -14.86
CA ASN A 185 15.45 -12.92 -14.64
C ASN A 185 14.45 -11.76 -14.36
N PRO A 186 13.70 -11.31 -15.38
CA PRO A 186 12.74 -10.23 -15.22
C PRO A 186 11.46 -10.71 -14.51
N VAL A 187 11.20 -10.14 -13.33
CA VAL A 187 10.00 -10.36 -12.52
C VAL A 187 9.07 -9.17 -12.68
N ILE A 188 7.92 -9.39 -13.35
CA ILE A 188 6.86 -8.40 -13.50
C ILE A 188 5.86 -8.48 -12.34
N TYR A 189 5.35 -7.33 -11.88
CA TYR A 189 4.44 -7.27 -10.74
C TYR A 189 3.56 -6.01 -10.73
N PRO A 190 2.42 -6.04 -10.01
CA PRO A 190 1.57 -4.86 -9.83
C PRO A 190 2.15 -3.91 -8.76
N CYS A 191 2.00 -2.61 -8.98
CA CYS A 191 2.35 -1.57 -8.02
C CYS A 191 1.34 -0.41 -8.07
N ILE A 192 1.25 0.36 -6.99
CA ILE A 192 0.45 1.59 -6.97
C ILE A 192 1.21 2.64 -7.78
N ALA A 193 0.51 3.28 -8.71
CA ALA A 193 1.10 4.25 -9.62
C ALA A 193 1.61 5.50 -8.87
N LYS A 194 2.50 6.24 -9.52
CA LYS A 194 2.82 7.62 -9.14
C LYS A 194 1.61 8.51 -9.36
N GLY A 195 1.39 9.45 -8.46
CA GLY A 195 0.33 10.46 -8.56
C GLY A 195 -1.03 9.97 -8.07
N VAL A 196 -1.05 8.97 -7.19
CA VAL A 196 -2.24 8.51 -6.46
C VAL A 196 -2.28 9.23 -5.12
N THR A 197 -3.41 9.87 -4.83
CA THR A 197 -3.66 10.54 -3.55
C THR A 197 -4.37 9.57 -2.61
N PHE A 198 -3.78 9.33 -1.44
CA PHE A 198 -4.39 8.57 -0.36
C PHE A 198 -4.93 9.49 0.72
N ARG A 199 -6.04 9.10 1.34
CA ARG A 199 -6.60 9.75 2.52
C ARG A 199 -6.20 8.97 3.78
N PHE A 200 -5.67 9.69 4.75
CA PHE A 200 -5.22 9.16 6.04
C PHE A 200 -6.11 9.73 7.15
N VAL A 201 -6.60 8.85 8.02
CA VAL A 201 -7.41 9.22 9.18
C VAL A 201 -6.79 8.60 10.43
N ILE A 202 -6.34 9.46 11.34
CA ILE A 202 -5.71 9.08 12.61
C ILE A 202 -6.49 9.74 13.75
N GLY A 203 -7.06 8.93 14.64
CA GLY A 203 -7.69 9.40 15.87
C GLY A 203 -6.71 9.40 17.03
N ILE A 204 -6.59 10.52 17.73
CA ILE A 204 -5.95 10.62 19.04
C ILE A 204 -7.01 10.29 20.10
N SER A 205 -6.67 9.31 20.95
CA SER A 205 -7.51 8.84 22.05
C SER A 205 -8.02 9.99 22.93
N ASN A 206 -9.30 9.93 23.29
CA ASN A 206 -9.97 10.92 24.15
C ASN A 206 -9.35 11.06 25.56
N ARG A 207 -8.50 10.10 25.96
CA ARG A 207 -7.65 10.13 27.16
C ARG A 207 -6.68 11.32 27.19
N ILE A 208 -6.27 11.82 26.02
CA ILE A 208 -5.38 12.99 25.90
C ILE A 208 -6.23 14.24 25.76
N LYS A 209 -5.99 15.27 26.57
CA LYS A 209 -6.86 16.45 26.68
C LYS A 209 -6.06 17.76 26.62
N GLY A 210 -6.76 18.86 26.39
CA GLY A 210 -6.19 20.21 26.46
C GLY A 210 -5.07 20.45 25.43
N ASP A 211 -4.02 21.15 25.86
CA ASP A 211 -2.91 21.55 24.99
C ASP A 211 -2.03 20.37 24.58
N GLU A 212 -1.86 19.36 25.44
CA GLU A 212 -1.14 18.12 25.11
C GLU A 212 -1.70 17.43 23.86
N ARG A 213 -3.02 17.47 23.67
CA ARG A 213 -3.69 16.92 22.49
C ARG A 213 -3.31 17.67 21.22
N LYS A 214 -3.26 19.01 21.27
CA LYS A 214 -2.91 19.86 20.11
C LYS A 214 -1.45 19.70 19.75
N ASP A 215 -0.59 19.63 20.74
CA ASP A 215 0.85 19.40 20.54
C ASP A 215 1.09 18.04 19.91
N LEU A 216 0.44 16.99 20.42
CA LEU A 216 0.55 15.65 19.86
C LEU A 216 0.00 15.59 18.42
N GLN A 217 -1.09 16.30 18.11
CA GLN A 217 -1.59 16.40 16.74
C GLN A 217 -0.53 16.94 15.79
N SER A 218 0.06 18.09 16.11
CA SER A 218 1.06 18.73 15.24
C SER A 218 2.26 17.80 15.05
N LYS A 219 2.76 17.21 16.14
CA LYS A 219 3.86 16.25 16.09
C LYS A 219 3.56 15.04 15.21
N ILE A 220 2.39 14.42 15.35
CA ILE A 220 2.03 13.24 14.53
C ILE A 220 1.92 13.62 13.06
N PHE A 221 1.40 14.80 12.75
CA PHE A 221 1.33 15.31 11.38
C PHE A 221 2.74 15.50 10.80
N ASP A 222 3.64 16.13 11.54
CA ASP A 222 5.02 16.38 11.11
C ASP A 222 5.81 15.07 10.96
N TYR A 223 5.78 14.20 11.98
CA TYR A 223 6.40 12.87 11.94
C TYR A 223 5.91 12.04 10.76
N PHE A 224 4.62 12.12 10.42
CA PHE A 224 4.10 11.41 9.26
C PHE A 224 4.76 11.87 7.96
N PHE A 225 4.82 13.18 7.71
CA PHE A 225 5.38 13.69 6.45
C PHE A 225 6.89 13.56 6.37
N GLU A 226 7.60 13.68 7.49
CA GLU A 226 9.03 13.38 7.53
C GLU A 226 9.30 11.90 7.22
N MET A 227 8.59 10.99 7.87
CA MET A 227 8.64 9.55 7.59
C MET A 227 8.29 9.26 6.12
N ALA A 228 7.24 9.88 5.58
CA ALA A 228 6.79 9.68 4.21
C ALA A 228 7.82 10.14 3.16
N ASN A 229 8.70 11.09 3.50
CA ASN A 229 9.83 11.50 2.66
C ASN A 229 10.95 10.43 2.62
N TYR A 230 11.13 9.65 3.68
CA TYR A 230 12.03 8.48 3.69
C TYR A 230 11.40 7.25 2.99
N GLY A 231 10.07 7.28 2.79
CA GLY A 231 9.30 6.26 2.07
C GLY A 231 8.53 5.31 2.99
N ILE A 232 7.36 4.86 2.53
CA ILE A 232 6.48 3.90 3.19
C ILE A 232 6.38 2.62 2.36
N GLY A 233 6.43 1.46 3.00
CA GLY A 233 6.25 0.16 2.35
C GLY A 233 7.56 -0.50 1.95
N ALA A 234 7.53 -1.29 0.87
CA ALA A 234 8.67 -2.07 0.41
C ALA A 234 9.57 -1.27 -0.53
N LYS A 235 10.87 -1.60 -0.51
CA LYS A 235 11.89 -1.06 -1.44
C LYS A 235 12.10 0.46 -1.36
N THR A 236 11.92 1.05 -0.18
CA THR A 236 12.13 2.48 0.07
C THR A 236 13.56 2.95 -0.25
N LEU A 237 14.57 2.12 0.01
CA LEU A 237 15.98 2.40 -0.31
C LEU A 237 16.27 2.60 -1.80
N VAL A 238 15.43 2.06 -2.69
CA VAL A 238 15.53 2.27 -4.15
C VAL A 238 14.48 3.28 -4.66
N GLY A 239 13.93 4.08 -3.76
CA GLY A 239 13.07 5.22 -4.09
C GLY A 239 11.58 4.90 -4.24
N TYR A 240 11.10 3.77 -3.71
CA TYR A 240 9.66 3.47 -3.68
C TYR A 240 8.98 4.06 -2.45
N GLY A 241 7.67 4.27 -2.58
CA GLY A 241 6.78 4.63 -1.48
C GLY A 241 6.95 6.03 -0.92
N ILE A 242 7.51 6.98 -1.66
CA ILE A 242 7.60 8.38 -1.24
C ILE A 242 6.23 9.04 -1.41
N LEU A 243 5.75 9.70 -0.36
CA LEU A 243 4.52 10.50 -0.41
C LEU A 243 4.78 11.94 0.01
N GLU A 244 4.12 12.87 -0.68
CA GLU A 244 4.17 14.30 -0.36
C GLU A 244 2.80 14.82 0.08
N LYS A 245 2.80 15.93 0.81
CA LYS A 245 1.57 16.62 1.19
C LYS A 245 0.86 17.14 -0.06
N VAL A 246 -0.45 16.94 -0.13
CA VAL A 246 -1.26 17.57 -1.18
C VAL A 246 -1.32 19.07 -0.91
N SER A 247 -0.64 19.86 -1.74
CA SER A 247 -0.81 21.31 -1.74
C SER A 247 -2.25 21.63 -2.13
N LYS A 248 -3.00 22.35 -1.28
CA LYS A 248 -4.21 23.01 -1.76
C LYS A 248 -3.74 24.10 -2.73
N ASN A 249 -3.88 23.86 -4.03
CA ASN A 249 -3.81 24.95 -4.99
C ASN A 249 -4.90 25.95 -4.58
N GLY A 250 -4.47 27.17 -4.22
CA GLY A 250 -5.35 28.28 -3.88
C GLY A 250 -6.21 28.72 -5.04
#